data_AF-A0A7J2J7X8-F1
#
_entry.id   AF-A0A7J2J7X8-F1
#
_cell.length_a   1.000
_cell.length_b   1.000
_cell.length_c   1.000
_cell.angle_alpha   90.00
_cell.angle_beta   90.00
_cell.angle_gamma   90.00
#
_symmetry.space_group_name_H-M   'P 1'
#
loop_
_entity.id
_entity.type
_entity.pdbx_description
1 polymer ?
#
loop_
_entity_poly.entity_id
_entity_poly.type
_entity_poly.pdbx_seq_one_letter_code
_entity_poly.pdbx_strand_id
1 'polypeptide(L)'
;MGTVIDKFVREDQTYAALRVDDGSETISVRAWREDVPGLDKIGVGSTIDIIGRVREFEGEIYLVPELVIPVEDHNWELVRELEIIESRRKALAEGIWPRPASSEKLESSTPSTGAQTTVHPEYLDEEPPLPQIPDETKKKIFLALEKLDRGGGATVSEISRELNLPPQQVEEAMRVFLVKGDIFEPTAGKFKLTR
;
A
#
# COMPACT_ATOMS: atom_id res chain seq x y z
N MET A 1 -4.81 -18.80 4.99
CA MET A 1 -5.58 -19.59 4.01
C MET A 1 -6.92 -18.92 3.79
N GLY A 2 -7.37 -18.84 2.55
CA GLY A 2 -8.68 -18.31 2.20
C GLY A 2 -8.96 -18.47 0.70
N THR A 3 -10.19 -18.16 0.30
CA THR A 3 -10.65 -18.25 -1.08
C THR A 3 -10.48 -16.92 -1.79
N VAL A 4 -9.95 -16.93 -3.02
CA VAL A 4 -9.87 -15.73 -3.86
C VAL A 4 -11.25 -15.40 -4.39
N ILE A 5 -11.81 -14.26 -3.98
CA ILE A 5 -13.14 -13.82 -4.42
C ILE A 5 -13.09 -12.76 -5.52
N ASP A 6 -11.95 -12.07 -5.67
CA ASP A 6 -11.73 -11.13 -6.76
C ASP A 6 -10.24 -11.00 -7.13
N LYS A 7 -9.98 -10.62 -8.38
CA LYS A 7 -8.63 -10.45 -8.93
C LYS A 7 -8.56 -9.24 -9.84
N PHE A 8 -7.53 -8.43 -9.62
CA PHE A 8 -7.14 -7.34 -10.48
C PHE A 8 -5.67 -7.45 -10.87
N VAL A 9 -5.36 -7.34 -12.16
CA VAL A 9 -4.00 -7.29 -12.68
C VAL A 9 -3.92 -6.16 -13.69
N ARG A 10 -2.93 -5.29 -13.53
CA ARG A 10 -2.72 -4.16 -14.44
C ARG A 10 -2.14 -4.65 -15.77
N GLU A 11 -2.55 -4.04 -16.88
CA GLU A 11 -2.09 -4.43 -18.23
C GLU A 11 -0.56 -4.37 -18.40
N ASP A 12 0.10 -3.45 -17.68
CA ASP A 12 1.56 -3.28 -17.69
C ASP A 12 2.31 -4.28 -16.77
N GLN A 13 1.60 -5.19 -16.11
CA GLN A 13 2.11 -6.14 -15.11
C GLN A 13 2.93 -5.50 -13.97
N THR A 14 2.72 -4.21 -13.68
CA THR A 14 3.42 -3.54 -12.57
C THR A 14 2.72 -3.75 -11.23
N TYR A 15 1.44 -4.14 -11.25
CA TYR A 15 0.62 -4.31 -10.07
C TYR A 15 -0.40 -5.42 -10.24
N ALA A 16 -0.60 -6.19 -9.16
CA ALA A 16 -1.68 -7.14 -9.02
C ALA A 16 -2.25 -7.11 -7.61
N ALA A 17 -3.57 -7.28 -7.50
CA ALA A 17 -4.28 -7.40 -6.24
C ALA A 17 -5.24 -8.59 -6.29
N LEU A 18 -5.23 -9.39 -5.23
CA LEU A 18 -6.23 -10.42 -4.98
C LEU A 18 -7.03 -10.04 -3.74
N ARG A 19 -8.32 -10.32 -3.77
CA ARG A 19 -9.18 -10.23 -2.60
C ARG A 19 -9.44 -11.62 -2.07
N VAL A 20 -9.11 -11.85 -0.80
CA VAL A 20 -9.13 -13.17 -0.18
C VAL A 20 -10.05 -13.16 1.03
N ASP A 21 -10.95 -14.15 1.09
CA ASP A 21 -11.93 -14.32 2.16
C ASP A 21 -11.71 -15.67 2.86
N ASP A 22 -11.60 -15.65 4.20
CA ASP A 22 -11.48 -16.84 5.04
C ASP A 22 -12.74 -17.11 5.89
N GLY A 23 -13.81 -16.35 5.66
CA GLY A 23 -15.07 -16.41 6.39
C GLY A 23 -15.13 -15.52 7.64
N SER A 24 -14.02 -14.92 8.08
CA SER A 24 -14.02 -13.95 9.17
C SER A 24 -14.16 -12.51 8.66
N GLU A 25 -13.32 -12.13 7.71
CA GLU A 25 -13.34 -10.87 6.99
C GLU A 25 -12.55 -11.06 5.69
N THR A 26 -12.54 -10.04 4.85
CA THR A 26 -11.82 -10.07 3.59
C THR A 26 -10.58 -9.19 3.65
N ILE A 27 -9.46 -9.66 3.09
CA ILE A 27 -8.20 -8.91 3.01
C ILE A 27 -7.70 -8.76 1.58
N SER A 28 -7.06 -7.63 1.29
CA SER A 28 -6.37 -7.39 0.02
C SER A 28 -4.94 -7.93 0.08
N VAL A 29 -4.55 -8.71 -0.93
CA VAL A 29 -3.19 -9.23 -1.13
C VAL A 29 -2.61 -8.54 -2.35
N ARG A 30 -1.54 -7.76 -2.17
CA ARG A 30 -0.99 -6.86 -3.20
C ARG A 30 0.44 -7.23 -3.56
N ALA A 31 0.75 -7.27 -4.86
CA ALA A 31 2.07 -7.50 -5.40
C ALA A 31 2.47 -6.42 -6.41
N TRP A 32 3.77 -6.16 -6.53
CA TRP A 32 4.34 -5.16 -7.43
C TRP A 32 5.44 -5.76 -8.29
N ARG A 33 5.53 -5.29 -9.54
CA ARG A 33 6.61 -5.57 -10.49
C ARG A 33 6.95 -7.07 -10.57
N GLU A 34 8.06 -7.48 -9.95
CA GLU A 34 8.60 -8.84 -9.99
C GLU A 34 7.73 -9.89 -9.30
N ASP A 35 6.88 -9.48 -8.34
CA ASP A 35 6.00 -10.39 -7.61
C ASP A 35 4.65 -10.60 -8.31
N VAL A 36 4.32 -9.78 -9.31
CA VAL A 36 3.04 -9.82 -10.05
C VAL A 36 2.78 -11.16 -10.75
N PRO A 37 3.76 -11.77 -11.45
CA PRO A 37 3.55 -13.06 -12.12
C PRO A 37 3.17 -14.20 -11.18
N GLY A 38 3.49 -14.09 -9.88
CA GLY A 38 3.07 -15.06 -8.86
C GLY A 38 1.57 -15.01 -8.60
N LEU A 39 1.00 -13.80 -8.52
CA LEU A 39 -0.42 -13.58 -8.28
C LEU A 39 -1.26 -13.75 -9.55
N ASP A 40 -0.68 -13.47 -10.72
CA ASP A 40 -1.41 -13.58 -11.99
C ASP A 40 -1.78 -15.03 -12.34
N LYS A 41 -1.05 -16.02 -11.84
CA LYS A 41 -1.41 -17.44 -12.09
C LYS A 41 -2.64 -17.90 -11.31
N ILE A 42 -3.06 -17.13 -10.30
CA ILE A 42 -4.14 -17.50 -9.40
C ILE A 42 -5.46 -17.01 -9.97
N GLY A 43 -6.47 -17.89 -10.01
CA GLY A 43 -7.81 -17.57 -10.49
C GLY A 43 -8.77 -17.27 -9.34
N VAL A 44 -9.83 -16.51 -9.65
CA VAL A 44 -10.99 -16.36 -8.75
C VAL A 44 -11.63 -17.73 -8.50
N GLY A 45 -12.00 -17.99 -7.25
CA GLY A 45 -12.52 -19.27 -6.77
C GLY A 45 -11.45 -20.26 -6.27
N SER A 46 -10.16 -19.91 -6.36
CA SER A 46 -9.08 -20.77 -5.85
C SER A 46 -8.93 -20.60 -4.34
N THR A 47 -8.83 -21.70 -3.60
CA THR A 47 -8.34 -21.68 -2.21
C THR A 47 -6.81 -21.59 -2.21
N ILE A 48 -6.27 -20.63 -1.47
CA ILE A 48 -4.83 -20.39 -1.38
C ILE A 48 -4.41 -20.25 0.08
N ASP A 49 -3.22 -20.74 0.39
CA ASP A 49 -2.52 -20.41 1.63
C ASP A 49 -1.41 -19.40 1.37
N ILE A 50 -1.36 -18.38 2.22
CA ILE A 50 -0.58 -17.18 1.97
C ILE A 50 0.27 -16.89 3.19
N ILE A 51 1.56 -16.72 2.96
CA ILE A 51 2.50 -16.17 3.94
C ILE A 51 2.96 -14.83 3.38
N GLY A 52 2.87 -13.80 4.20
CA GLY A 52 3.26 -12.48 3.77
C GLY A 52 3.34 -11.49 4.92
N ARG A 53 3.76 -10.27 4.57
CA ARG A 53 3.92 -9.16 5.51
C ARG A 53 2.66 -8.33 5.53
N VAL A 54 2.13 -8.11 6.72
CA VAL A 54 1.04 -7.16 6.94
C VAL A 54 1.58 -5.74 6.76
N ARG A 55 0.88 -4.93 5.98
CA ARG A 55 1.16 -3.50 5.77
C ARG A 55 -0.13 -2.70 5.87
N GLU A 56 0.03 -1.40 6.06
CA GLU A 56 -1.07 -0.45 6.12
C GLU A 56 -0.76 0.72 5.19
N PHE A 57 -1.74 1.15 4.42
CA PHE A 57 -1.67 2.36 3.60
C PHE A 57 -3.03 3.03 3.59
N GLU A 58 -3.07 4.33 3.88
CA GLU A 58 -4.31 5.12 3.96
C GLU A 58 -5.40 4.50 4.87
N GLY A 59 -4.98 3.81 5.94
CA GLY A 59 -5.89 3.13 6.87
C GLY A 59 -6.40 1.77 6.40
N GLU A 60 -6.01 1.31 5.20
CA GLU A 60 -6.32 -0.03 4.72
C GLU A 60 -5.19 -1.00 5.06
N ILE A 61 -5.52 -2.06 5.79
CA ILE A 61 -4.60 -3.17 6.06
C ILE A 61 -4.60 -4.13 4.87
N TYR A 62 -3.43 -4.42 4.33
CA TYR A 62 -3.25 -5.36 3.23
C TYR A 62 -2.05 -6.26 3.49
N LEU A 63 -1.95 -7.34 2.72
CA LEU A 63 -0.88 -8.31 2.83
C LEU A 63 0.01 -8.25 1.60
N VAL A 64 1.32 -8.18 1.81
CA VAL A 64 2.34 -8.34 0.76
C VAL A 64 2.80 -9.79 0.79
N PRO A 65 2.48 -10.60 -0.22
CA PRO A 65 2.79 -12.02 -0.21
C PRO A 65 4.29 -12.23 -0.37
N GLU A 66 4.85 -13.13 0.45
CA GLU A 66 6.18 -13.71 0.25
C GLU A 66 6.06 -15.10 -0.38
N LEU A 67 5.01 -15.84 -0.02
CA LEU A 67 4.71 -17.17 -0.55
C LEU A 67 3.21 -17.33 -0.71
N VAL A 68 2.79 -17.84 -1.87
CA VAL A 68 1.40 -18.21 -2.15
C VAL A 68 1.36 -19.66 -2.62
N ILE A 69 0.60 -20.49 -1.91
CA ILE A 69 0.47 -21.92 -2.16
C ILE A 69 -0.97 -22.21 -2.56
N PRO A 70 -1.25 -22.72 -3.78
CA PRO A 70 -2.59 -23.19 -4.12
C PRO A 70 -2.94 -24.44 -3.31
N VAL A 71 -4.18 -24.49 -2.82
CA VAL A 71 -4.70 -25.59 -2.00
C VAL A 71 -5.73 -26.36 -2.82
N GLU A 72 -5.43 -27.60 -3.17
CA GLU A 72 -6.32 -28.45 -3.97
C GLU A 72 -7.31 -29.26 -3.11
N ASP A 73 -6.84 -29.75 -1.95
CA ASP A 73 -7.67 -30.52 -1.02
C ASP A 73 -8.32 -29.59 0.01
N HIS A 74 -9.65 -29.51 -0.02
CA HIS A 74 -10.46 -28.67 0.85
C HIS A 74 -10.37 -29.09 2.32
N ASN A 75 -9.96 -30.33 2.62
CA ASN A 75 -9.75 -30.78 4.00
C ASN A 75 -8.68 -29.94 4.73
N TRP A 76 -7.80 -29.25 4.00
CA TRP A 76 -6.81 -28.35 4.59
C TRP A 76 -7.42 -27.14 5.28
N GLU A 77 -8.61 -26.69 4.90
CA GLU A 77 -9.31 -25.60 5.60
C GLU A 77 -9.68 -26.05 7.02
N LEU A 78 -10.22 -27.27 7.15
CA LEU A 78 -10.54 -27.85 8.46
C LEU A 78 -9.29 -28.04 9.32
N VAL A 79 -8.19 -28.51 8.72
CA VAL A 79 -6.90 -28.63 9.42
C VAL A 79 -6.45 -27.25 9.92
N ARG A 80 -6.50 -26.22 9.07
CA ARG A 80 -6.12 -24.85 9.46
C ARG A 80 -6.97 -24.31 10.60
N GLU A 81 -8.28 -24.57 10.59
CA GLU A 81 -9.15 -24.17 11.68
C GLU A 81 -8.73 -24.84 13.01
N LEU A 82 -8.46 -26.15 12.98
CA LEU A 82 -7.99 -26.90 14.15
C LEU A 82 -6.63 -26.41 14.65
N GLU A 83 -5.69 -26.10 13.74
CA GLU A 83 -4.37 -25.52 14.06
C GLU A 83 -4.52 -24.17 14.78
N ILE A 84 -5.42 -23.30 14.31
CA ILE A 84 -5.71 -22.00 14.93
C ILE A 84 -6.30 -22.18 16.32
N ILE A 85 -7.26 -23.09 16.49
CA ILE A 85 -7.88 -23.40 17.79
C ILE A 85 -6.83 -23.93 18.77
N GLU A 86 -5.99 -24.88 18.34
CA GLU A 86 -4.92 -25.44 19.18
C GLU A 86 -3.91 -24.36 19.58
N SER A 87 -3.47 -23.52 18.63
CA SER A 87 -2.53 -22.43 18.88
C SER A 87 -3.09 -21.40 19.87
N ARG A 88 -4.37 -21.02 19.74
CA ARG A 88 -5.05 -20.14 20.68
C ARG A 88 -5.15 -20.75 22.07
N ARG A 89 -5.48 -22.04 22.18
CA ARG A 89 -5.54 -22.75 23.46
C ARG A 89 -4.18 -22.78 24.16
N LYS A 90 -3.10 -23.03 23.42
CA LYS A 90 -1.72 -23.00 23.95
C LYS A 90 -1.35 -21.60 24.44
N ALA A 91 -1.57 -20.58 23.62
CA ALA A 91 -1.31 -19.19 23.99
C ALA A 91 -2.05 -18.76 25.28
N LEU A 92 -3.34 -19.13 25.39
CA LEU A 92 -4.13 -18.86 26.59
C LEU A 92 -3.62 -19.62 27.82
N ALA A 93 -3.20 -20.88 27.66
CA ALA A 93 -2.60 -21.66 28.75
C ALA A 93 -1.26 -21.07 29.22
N GLU A 94 -0.52 -20.43 28.32
CA GLU A 94 0.71 -19.67 28.62
C GLU A 94 0.44 -18.25 29.15
N GLY A 95 -0.83 -17.87 29.32
CA GLY A 95 -1.24 -16.56 29.82
C GLY A 95 -1.15 -15.43 28.80
N ILE A 96 -0.99 -15.74 27.51
CA ILE A 96 -1.00 -14.77 26.41
C ILE A 96 -2.45 -14.54 26.00
N TRP A 97 -3.01 -13.40 26.43
CA TRP A 97 -4.36 -13.01 26.04
C TRP A 97 -4.34 -12.19 24.75
N PRO A 98 -5.26 -12.45 23.81
CA PRO A 98 -5.43 -11.58 22.65
C PRO A 98 -5.78 -10.18 23.15
N ARG A 99 -5.02 -9.17 22.70
CA ARG A 99 -5.41 -7.78 22.96
C ARG A 99 -6.66 -7.52 22.13
N PRO A 100 -7.75 -7.02 22.75
CA PRO A 100 -8.84 -6.48 21.94
C PRO A 100 -8.24 -5.38 21.05
N ALA A 101 -8.64 -5.35 19.77
CA ALA A 101 -8.29 -4.25 18.90
C ALA A 101 -8.69 -2.95 19.62
N SER A 102 -7.70 -2.14 19.99
CA SER A 102 -7.97 -0.87 20.65
C SER A 102 -8.82 -0.04 19.71
N SER A 103 -10.05 0.26 20.14
CA SER A 103 -10.96 1.18 19.46
C SER A 103 -10.46 2.62 19.57
N GLU A 104 -9.21 2.89 19.19
CA GLU A 104 -8.79 4.25 18.89
C GLU A 104 -9.58 4.68 17.65
N LYS A 105 -10.68 5.39 17.91
CA LYS A 105 -11.61 6.02 16.97
C LYS A 105 -11.18 5.92 15.49
N LEU A 106 -11.60 4.84 14.86
CA LEU A 106 -11.80 4.82 13.42
C LEU A 106 -13.10 5.59 13.15
N GLU A 107 -13.04 6.93 13.19
CA GLU A 107 -14.06 7.75 12.53
C GLU A 107 -13.77 7.72 11.02
N SER A 108 -13.90 6.55 10.42
CA SER A 108 -14.07 6.40 8.98
C SER A 108 -15.51 5.97 8.78
N SER A 109 -16.28 6.87 8.19
CA SER A 109 -17.65 6.67 7.73
C SER A 109 -17.92 5.26 7.24
N THR A 110 -18.69 4.49 7.99
CA THR A 110 -19.42 3.34 7.43
C THR A 110 -20.43 3.85 6.40
N PRO A 111 -20.58 3.13 5.28
CA PRO A 111 -21.89 2.59 4.95
C PRO A 111 -21.92 1.12 5.32
N SER A 112 -22.71 0.81 6.34
CA SER A 112 -23.20 -0.53 6.61
C SER A 112 -24.08 -1.01 5.44
N THR A 113 -24.09 -2.32 5.23
CA THR A 113 -25.08 -3.14 4.52
C THR A 113 -24.70 -3.57 3.11
N GLY A 114 -24.28 -4.84 2.99
CA GLY A 114 -24.67 -5.73 1.88
C GLY A 114 -24.27 -5.31 0.47
N ALA A 115 -23.24 -4.50 0.31
CA ALA A 115 -22.67 -4.26 -1.01
C ALA A 115 -21.72 -5.42 -1.32
N GLN A 116 -22.04 -6.20 -2.34
CA GLN A 116 -21.01 -6.79 -3.18
C GLN A 116 -20.04 -5.66 -3.51
N THR A 117 -18.90 -5.60 -2.82
CA THR A 117 -17.77 -4.83 -3.29
C THR A 117 -17.27 -5.62 -4.50
N THR A 118 -17.96 -5.48 -5.62
CA THR A 118 -17.28 -5.43 -6.90
C THR A 118 -16.11 -4.49 -6.67
N VAL A 119 -14.90 -4.93 -7.00
CA VAL A 119 -13.76 -4.03 -7.05
C VAL A 119 -14.12 -3.00 -8.10
N HIS A 120 -14.72 -1.91 -7.62
CA HIS A 120 -14.92 -0.71 -8.41
C HIS A 120 -13.49 -0.30 -8.81
N PRO A 121 -13.20 -0.14 -10.11
CA PRO A 121 -11.90 0.35 -10.60
C PRO A 121 -11.55 1.77 -10.11
N GLU A 122 -12.31 2.32 -9.15
CA GLU A 122 -12.44 3.73 -8.85
C GLU A 122 -11.56 4.18 -7.67
N TYR A 123 -10.77 3.27 -7.09
CA TYR A 123 -9.78 3.57 -6.04
C TYR A 123 -8.39 3.05 -6.38
N LEU A 124 -7.97 3.24 -7.62
CA LEU A 124 -6.57 3.40 -7.95
C LEU A 124 -6.54 4.64 -8.82
N ASP A 125 -6.22 5.77 -8.19
CA ASP A 125 -5.79 6.96 -8.92
C ASP A 125 -4.83 6.48 -10.02
N GLU A 126 -5.23 6.65 -11.28
CA GLU A 126 -4.22 6.85 -12.30
C GLU A 126 -3.27 7.89 -11.71
N GLU A 127 -2.02 7.52 -11.41
CA GLU A 127 -1.05 8.51 -10.93
C GLU A 127 -1.17 9.68 -11.91
N PRO A 128 -1.66 10.85 -11.44
CA PRO A 128 -2.08 11.89 -12.36
C PRO A 128 -0.90 12.18 -13.27
N PRO A 129 -1.11 12.25 -14.59
CA PRO A 129 -0.03 12.39 -15.55
C PRO A 129 0.89 13.50 -15.06
N LEU A 130 2.18 13.17 -14.93
CA LEU A 130 3.14 14.06 -14.28
C LEU A 130 3.00 15.47 -14.87
N PRO A 131 2.81 16.49 -14.01
CA PRO A 131 2.59 17.85 -14.48
C PRO A 131 3.77 18.30 -15.34
N GLN A 132 3.46 18.83 -16.53
CA GLN A 132 4.48 19.37 -17.44
C GLN A 132 4.94 20.73 -16.95
N ILE A 133 5.90 20.71 -16.03
CA ILE A 133 6.48 21.93 -15.47
C ILE A 133 7.51 22.49 -16.46
N PRO A 134 7.47 23.81 -16.75
CA PRO A 134 8.49 24.46 -17.57
C PRO A 134 9.90 24.20 -17.04
N ASP A 135 10.86 23.94 -17.93
CA ASP A 135 12.23 23.59 -17.55
C ASP A 135 12.94 24.72 -16.78
N GLU A 136 12.52 25.98 -16.97
CA GLU A 136 12.99 27.11 -16.16
C GLU A 136 12.62 26.96 -14.67
N THR A 137 11.39 26.49 -14.40
CA THR A 137 10.91 26.29 -13.02
C THR A 137 11.63 25.13 -12.35
N LYS A 138 11.92 24.06 -13.08
CA LYS A 138 12.73 22.93 -12.57
C LYS A 138 14.12 23.39 -12.13
N LYS A 139 14.80 24.19 -12.96
CA LYS A 139 16.13 24.74 -12.63
C LYS A 139 16.10 25.64 -11.40
N LYS A 140 15.08 26.49 -11.27
CA LYS A 140 14.90 27.38 -10.11
C LYS A 140 14.69 26.60 -8.81
N ILE A 141 13.88 25.54 -8.85
CA ILE A 141 13.61 24.68 -7.68
C ILE A 141 14.85 23.89 -7.28
N PHE A 142 15.62 23.38 -8.25
CA PHE A 142 16.88 22.70 -7.97
C PHE A 142 17.89 23.62 -7.25
N LEU A 143 18.05 24.87 -7.72
CA LEU A 143 18.91 25.88 -7.08
C LEU A 143 18.40 26.28 -5.69
N ALA A 144 17.08 26.37 -5.51
CA ALA A 144 16.48 26.67 -4.20
C ALA A 144 16.72 25.52 -3.20
N LEU A 145 16.60 24.27 -3.62
CA LEU A 145 16.90 23.10 -2.81
C LEU A 145 18.37 23.09 -2.37
N GLU A 146 19.30 23.38 -3.28
CA GLU A 146 20.73 23.47 -2.95
C GLU A 146 21.02 24.59 -1.95
N LYS A 147 20.35 25.74 -2.09
CA LYS A 147 20.52 26.90 -1.20
C LYS A 147 19.88 26.70 0.19
N LEU A 148 18.74 26.02 0.24
CA LEU A 148 17.95 25.83 1.47
C LEU A 148 18.36 24.57 2.25
N ASP A 149 19.07 23.63 1.63
CA ASP A 149 19.54 22.43 2.30
C ASP A 149 20.64 22.74 3.34
N ARG A 150 20.24 22.82 4.61
CA ARG A 150 21.13 22.95 5.77
C ARG A 150 21.49 21.61 6.41
N GLY A 151 21.38 20.50 5.67
CA GLY A 151 21.64 19.14 6.13
C GLY A 151 20.38 18.36 6.51
N GLY A 152 19.26 19.03 6.75
CA GLY A 152 17.97 18.41 7.08
C GLY A 152 16.95 18.39 5.93
N GLY A 153 17.30 18.92 4.76
CA GLY A 153 16.36 19.17 3.66
C GLY A 153 15.51 20.41 3.84
N ALA A 154 14.78 20.75 2.78
CA ALA A 154 13.90 21.91 2.70
C ALA A 154 12.44 21.47 2.59
N THR A 155 11.54 22.27 3.15
CA THR A 155 10.08 22.06 3.07
C THR A 155 9.48 22.78 1.85
N VAL A 156 8.32 22.31 1.39
CA VAL A 156 7.55 22.95 0.30
C VAL A 156 7.32 24.44 0.58
N SER A 157 6.96 24.77 1.81
CA SER A 157 6.69 26.15 2.24
C SER A 157 7.93 27.06 2.17
N GLU A 158 9.12 26.52 2.45
CA GLU A 158 10.37 27.28 2.36
C GLU A 158 10.76 27.57 0.91
N ILE A 159 10.61 26.56 0.03
CA ILE A 159 10.91 26.67 -1.39
C ILE A 159 9.91 27.63 -2.08
N SER A 160 8.62 27.52 -1.74
CA SER A 160 7.57 28.42 -2.23
C SER A 160 7.87 29.87 -1.87
N ARG A 161 8.28 30.14 -0.62
CA ARG A 161 8.61 31.49 -0.15
C ARG A 161 9.86 32.07 -0.82
N GLU A 162 10.89 31.25 -1.04
CA GLU A 162 12.15 31.69 -1.67
C GLU A 162 11.95 32.04 -3.15
N LEU A 163 11.16 31.25 -3.86
CA LEU A 163 10.94 31.41 -5.31
C LEU A 163 9.71 32.25 -5.66
N ASN A 164 8.92 32.66 -4.66
CA ASN A 164 7.62 33.32 -4.82
C ASN A 164 6.69 32.54 -5.77
N LEU A 165 6.70 31.21 -5.67
CA LEU A 165 5.88 30.31 -6.46
C LEU A 165 4.70 29.79 -5.64
N PRO A 166 3.53 29.51 -6.28
CA PRO A 166 2.42 28.84 -5.63
C PRO A 166 2.86 27.49 -5.02
N PRO A 167 2.46 27.16 -3.77
CA PRO A 167 2.80 25.89 -3.13
C PRO A 167 2.48 24.67 -3.99
N GLN A 168 1.34 24.71 -4.69
CA GLN A 168 0.89 23.64 -5.60
C GLN A 168 1.92 23.37 -6.71
N GLN A 169 2.48 24.43 -7.31
CA GLN A 169 3.47 24.30 -8.36
C GLN A 169 4.80 23.72 -7.84
N VAL A 170 5.13 23.98 -6.57
CA VAL A 170 6.30 23.38 -5.93
C VAL A 170 6.04 21.90 -5.65
N GLU A 171 4.89 21.53 -5.07
CA GLU A 171 4.51 20.14 -4.81
C GLU A 171 4.51 19.27 -6.07
N GLU A 172 3.94 19.81 -7.15
CA GLU A 172 3.96 19.18 -8.47
C GLU A 172 5.39 18.91 -8.95
N ALA A 173 6.31 19.87 -8.75
CA ALA A 173 7.72 19.70 -9.11
C ALA A 173 8.43 18.67 -8.24
N MET A 174 8.14 18.65 -6.93
CA MET A 174 8.71 17.67 -6.02
C MET A 174 8.28 16.26 -6.41
N ARG A 175 7.00 16.06 -6.77
CA ARG A 175 6.50 14.77 -7.28
C ARG A 175 7.28 14.33 -8.52
N VAL A 176 7.51 15.23 -9.48
CA VAL A 176 8.31 14.92 -10.68
C VAL A 176 9.75 14.53 -10.32
N PHE A 177 10.39 15.26 -9.41
CA PHE A 177 11.78 14.97 -9.01
C PHE A 177 11.92 13.69 -8.19
N LEU A 178 10.93 13.35 -7.35
CA LEU A 178 10.89 12.09 -6.60
C LEU A 178 10.80 10.89 -7.54
N VAL A 179 9.90 10.95 -8.53
CA VAL A 179 9.74 9.88 -9.52
C VAL A 179 11.00 9.72 -10.38
N LYS A 180 11.68 10.81 -10.70
CA LYS A 180 12.96 10.78 -11.42
C LYS A 180 14.16 10.34 -10.58
N GLY A 181 14.05 10.40 -9.24
CA GLY A 181 15.14 10.10 -8.31
C GLY A 181 16.12 11.25 -8.08
N ASP A 182 15.82 12.45 -8.58
CA ASP A 182 16.67 13.64 -8.40
C ASP A 182 16.65 14.15 -6.94
N ILE A 183 15.59 13.83 -6.20
CA ILE A 183 15.41 14.17 -4.78
C ILE A 183 14.90 12.97 -3.98
N PHE A 184 15.09 13.03 -2.66
CA PHE A 184 14.55 12.07 -1.70
C PHE A 184 14.04 12.75 -0.43
N GLU A 185 13.18 12.06 0.32
CA GLU A 185 12.61 12.51 1.59
C GLU A 185 13.28 11.83 2.80
N PRO A 186 14.29 12.44 3.45
CA PRO A 186 14.86 11.90 4.69
C PRO A 186 13.90 11.94 5.89
N THR A 187 12.92 12.85 5.86
CA THR A 187 11.87 12.98 6.87
C THR A 187 10.62 13.45 6.16
N ALA A 188 9.45 12.93 6.55
CA ALA A 188 8.18 13.26 5.90
C ALA A 188 8.01 14.79 5.71
N GLY A 189 7.84 15.21 4.46
CA GLY A 189 7.66 16.63 4.09
C GLY A 189 8.94 17.46 4.01
N LYS A 190 10.13 16.86 4.14
CA LYS A 190 11.43 17.49 3.89
C LYS A 190 12.16 16.80 2.75
N PHE A 191 12.69 17.58 1.82
CA PHE A 191 13.28 17.07 0.60
C PHE A 191 14.75 17.46 0.47
N LYS A 192 15.56 16.55 -0.05
CA LYS A 192 16.99 16.75 -0.32
C LYS A 192 17.34 16.28 -1.72
N LEU A 193 18.34 16.91 -2.32
CA LEU A 193 18.94 16.44 -3.58
C LEU A 193 19.64 15.10 -3.35
N THR A 194 19.40 14.15 -4.24
CA THR A 194 20.21 12.93 -4.34
C THR A 194 21.56 13.34 -4.91
N ARG A 195 22.64 13.24 -4.12
CA ARG A 195 24.02 13.52 -4.55
C ARG A 195 24.75 12.24 -4.92
#